data_AF-A0AAU2QVF3-F1
#
_entry.id   AF-A0AAU2QVF3-F1
#
_cell.length_a   1.000
_cell.length_b   1.000
_cell.length_c   1.000
_cell.angle_alpha   90.00
_cell.angle_beta   90.00
_cell.angle_gamma   90.00
#
_symmetry.space_group_name_H-M   'P 1'
#
loop_
_entity.id
_entity.type
_entity.pdbx_description
1 polymer ?
#
loop_
_entity_poly.entity_id
_entity_poly.type
_entity_poly.pdbx_seq_one_letter_code
_entity_poly.pdbx_strand_id
1 'polypeptide(L)'
;MISRRTRLGVGAAVLVVGLGGGLLGYRWATADDFADAKAQAAFCRTAEPLDLQTVNDLGLHDKHHILEDLSEQAPDGVHDDFAALLDWYDHFDPEDEKDARAASFAVGEFIERSCDAINIGGVRAADG
;
A
#
# COMPACT_ATOMS: atom_id res chain seq x y z
N MET A 1 23.94 4.99 -57.95
CA MET A 1 22.62 5.34 -57.39
C MET A 1 21.98 4.05 -56.90
N ILE A 2 22.17 3.67 -55.63
CA ILE A 2 21.20 3.79 -54.52
C ILE A 2 19.81 3.21 -54.90
N SER A 3 19.45 2.02 -54.41
CA SER A 3 18.47 1.89 -53.32
C SER A 3 18.11 0.43 -52.97
N ARG A 4 18.47 0.05 -51.73
CA ARG A 4 17.74 -0.74 -50.72
C ARG A 4 16.59 -1.66 -51.18
N ARG A 5 16.67 -2.94 -50.77
CA ARG A 5 15.56 -3.68 -50.13
C ARG A 5 16.12 -4.73 -49.16
N THR A 6 16.28 -4.27 -47.93
CA THR A 6 15.89 -4.90 -46.66
C THR A 6 15.91 -6.44 -46.59
N ARG A 7 17.01 -6.99 -46.07
CA ARG A 7 17.00 -8.27 -45.36
C ARG A 7 16.68 -7.98 -43.89
N LEU A 8 15.45 -8.20 -43.46
CA LEU A 8 15.13 -8.31 -42.02
C LEU A 8 15.38 -9.77 -41.64
N GLY A 9 16.64 -10.07 -41.36
CA GLY A 9 17.04 -11.30 -40.69
C GLY A 9 16.73 -11.17 -39.20
N VAL A 10 15.87 -12.07 -38.73
CA VAL A 10 15.76 -12.63 -37.37
C VAL A 10 16.64 -11.92 -36.34
N GLY A 11 16.11 -10.86 -35.74
CA GLY A 11 16.65 -10.27 -34.52
C GLY A 11 16.21 -11.14 -33.36
N ALA A 12 17.18 -11.77 -32.71
CA ALA A 12 16.99 -12.58 -31.51
C ALA A 12 16.19 -11.80 -30.46
N ALA A 13 14.99 -12.31 -30.13
CA ALA A 13 14.29 -11.91 -28.94
C ALA A 13 15.09 -12.44 -27.74
N VAL A 14 15.88 -11.55 -27.12
CA VAL A 14 16.46 -11.79 -25.80
C VAL A 14 15.28 -11.84 -24.83
N LEU A 15 14.80 -13.05 -24.57
CA LEU A 15 13.98 -13.35 -23.40
C LEU A 15 14.85 -13.11 -22.17
N VAL A 16 14.81 -11.87 -21.67
CA VAL A 16 15.26 -11.59 -20.30
C VAL A 16 14.26 -12.31 -19.40
N VAL A 17 14.68 -13.49 -18.93
CA VAL A 17 14.04 -14.23 -17.85
C VAL A 17 14.20 -13.38 -16.59
N GLY A 18 13.28 -12.43 -16.39
CA GLY A 18 13.03 -11.84 -15.10
C GLY A 18 12.22 -12.84 -14.28
N LEU A 19 12.88 -13.49 -13.35
CA LEU A 19 12.22 -14.19 -12.25
C LEU A 19 11.38 -13.17 -11.47
N GLY A 20 10.07 -13.25 -11.58
CA GLY A 20 9.14 -12.45 -10.77
C GLY A 20 7.73 -13.03 -10.94
N GLY A 21 7.11 -13.43 -9.84
CA GLY A 21 5.90 -14.25 -9.78
C GLY A 21 4.75 -13.82 -10.71
N GLY A 22 4.00 -14.82 -11.17
CA GLY A 22 2.87 -14.64 -12.06
C GLY A 22 1.70 -13.87 -11.43
N LEU A 23 1.13 -12.97 -12.22
CA LEU A 23 -0.29 -12.97 -12.62
C LEU A 23 -1.36 -13.21 -11.53
N LEU A 24 -1.45 -12.28 -10.57
CA LEU A 24 -2.72 -11.68 -10.13
C LEU A 24 -2.43 -10.18 -9.90
N GLY A 25 -3.17 -9.30 -10.56
CA GLY A 25 -2.88 -7.87 -10.70
C GLY A 25 -3.06 -7.01 -9.45
N TYR A 26 -2.54 -7.44 -8.30
CA TYR A 26 -2.41 -6.59 -7.12
C TYR A 26 -1.25 -5.63 -7.37
N ARG A 27 -1.56 -4.41 -7.77
CA ARG A 27 -0.59 -3.33 -7.87
C ARG A 27 -0.42 -2.79 -6.44
N TRP A 28 0.45 -3.42 -5.67
CA TRP A 28 0.81 -2.98 -4.33
C TRP A 28 1.24 -1.51 -4.39
N ALA A 29 0.46 -0.62 -3.78
CA ALA A 29 0.84 0.78 -3.69
C ALA A 29 2.17 0.89 -2.94
N THR A 30 3.07 1.74 -3.44
CA THR A 30 4.33 2.02 -2.78
C THR A 30 4.41 3.48 -2.36
N ALA A 31 5.39 3.80 -1.52
CA ALA A 31 5.74 5.18 -1.16
C ALA A 31 5.99 6.08 -2.38
N ASP A 32 6.32 5.51 -3.54
CA ASP A 32 6.56 6.25 -4.78
C ASP A 32 5.26 6.60 -5.53
N ASP A 33 4.11 6.05 -5.14
CA ASP A 33 2.81 6.33 -5.79
C ASP A 33 2.16 7.63 -5.28
N PHE A 34 2.73 8.31 -4.27
CA PHE A 34 2.28 9.64 -3.87
C PHE A 34 2.57 10.69 -4.95
N ALA A 35 1.64 11.65 -5.12
CA ALA A 35 1.78 12.70 -6.13
C ALA A 35 3.06 13.55 -5.95
N ASP A 36 3.46 13.82 -4.70
CA ASP A 36 4.71 14.46 -4.35
C ASP A 36 5.11 14.16 -2.89
N ALA A 37 6.33 14.54 -2.51
CA ALA A 37 6.85 14.34 -1.15
C ALA A 37 6.06 15.11 -0.08
N LYS A 38 5.35 16.18 -0.43
CA LYS A 38 4.51 16.94 0.51
C LYS A 38 3.23 16.17 0.83
N ALA A 39 2.64 15.49 -0.16
CA ALA A 39 1.49 14.60 0.02
C ALA A 39 1.87 13.42 0.92
N GLN A 40 3.00 12.75 0.64
CA GLN A 40 3.50 11.69 1.51
C GLN A 40 3.77 12.19 2.94
N ALA A 41 4.40 13.36 3.10
CA ALA A 41 4.64 13.93 4.42
C ALA A 41 3.35 14.33 5.16
N ALA A 42 2.28 14.68 4.45
CA ALA A 42 0.97 14.93 5.06
C ALA A 42 0.34 13.63 5.55
N PHE A 43 0.34 12.60 4.70
CA PHE A 43 -0.11 11.26 5.04
C PHE A 43 0.60 10.73 6.30
N CYS A 44 1.94 10.83 6.35
CA CYS A 44 2.69 10.36 7.51
C CYS A 44 2.43 11.16 8.80
N ARG A 45 2.08 12.46 8.72
CA ARG A 45 1.66 13.21 9.90
C ARG A 45 0.30 12.77 10.41
N THR A 46 -0.64 12.48 9.51
CA THR A 46 -1.95 11.92 9.88
C THR A 46 -1.80 10.53 10.51
N ALA A 47 -0.85 9.72 10.04
CA ALA A 47 -0.61 8.37 10.56
C ALA A 47 0.14 8.34 11.91
N GLU A 48 0.83 9.41 12.30
CA GLU A 48 1.67 9.48 13.51
C GLU A 48 0.98 8.94 14.79
N PRO A 49 -0.30 9.25 15.06
CA PRO A 49 -0.95 8.77 16.29
C PRO A 49 -1.09 7.24 16.34
N LEU A 50 -1.11 6.55 15.19
CA LEU A 50 -1.21 5.09 15.11
C LEU A 50 0.08 4.36 15.51
N ASP A 51 1.20 5.07 15.70
CA ASP A 51 2.47 4.48 16.08
C ASP A 51 2.40 3.80 17.45
N LEU A 52 2.57 2.48 17.48
CA LEU A 52 2.56 1.66 18.68
C LEU A 52 3.76 1.88 19.59
N GLN A 53 4.82 2.55 19.11
CA GLN A 53 5.94 2.96 19.96
C GLN A 53 5.59 4.16 20.84
N THR A 54 4.54 4.91 20.48
CA THR A 54 4.01 5.97 21.32
C THR A 54 2.97 5.40 22.29
N VAL A 55 2.98 5.88 23.54
CA VAL A 55 1.93 5.52 24.51
C VAL A 55 0.69 6.36 24.19
N ASN A 56 0.04 6.04 23.07
CA ASN A 56 -1.23 6.62 22.65
C ASN A 56 -2.33 5.57 22.84
N ASP A 57 -3.12 5.75 23.90
CA ASP A 57 -4.34 4.97 24.09
C ASP A 57 -5.44 5.53 23.19
N LEU A 58 -5.35 5.20 21.89
CA LEU A 58 -6.35 5.59 20.90
C LEU A 58 -7.57 4.70 21.00
N GLY A 59 -8.73 5.32 21.24
CA GLY A 59 -10.02 4.64 21.16
C GLY A 59 -10.33 4.17 19.73
N LEU A 60 -11.23 3.21 19.60
CA LEU A 60 -11.69 2.71 18.29
C LEU A 60 -12.21 3.83 17.39
N HIS A 61 -12.95 4.79 17.98
CA HIS A 61 -13.50 5.95 17.27
C HIS A 61 -12.40 6.85 16.68
N ASP A 62 -11.35 7.13 17.45
CA ASP A 62 -10.25 7.97 17.00
C ASP A 62 -9.44 7.27 15.90
N LYS A 63 -9.22 5.95 16.05
CA LYS A 63 -8.58 5.13 15.00
C LYS A 63 -9.37 5.17 13.70
N HIS A 64 -10.69 5.07 13.79
CA HIS A 64 -11.56 5.13 12.62
C HIS A 64 -11.38 6.44 11.85
N HIS A 65 -11.48 7.59 12.54
CA HIS A 65 -11.29 8.90 11.91
C HIS A 65 -9.90 9.09 11.31
N ILE A 66 -8.85 8.59 11.96
CA ILE A 66 -7.51 8.63 11.38
C ILE A 66 -7.44 7.80 10.10
N LEU A 67 -8.06 6.61 10.07
CA LEU A 67 -8.09 5.75 8.89
C LEU A 67 -8.90 6.37 7.74
N GLU A 68 -9.99 7.09 8.04
CA GLU A 68 -10.75 7.88 7.06
C GLU A 68 -9.85 8.95 6.43
N ASP A 69 -9.19 9.78 7.25
CA ASP A 69 -8.29 10.84 6.78
C ASP A 69 -7.11 10.28 5.97
N LEU A 70 -6.61 9.09 6.32
CA LEU A 70 -5.54 8.42 5.57
C LEU A 70 -6.04 7.89 4.23
N SER A 71 -7.24 7.33 4.17
CA SER A 71 -7.87 6.84 2.94
C SER A 71 -7.97 7.96 1.90
N GLU A 72 -8.40 9.16 2.31
CA GLU A 72 -8.52 10.32 1.41
C GLU A 72 -7.16 10.80 0.86
N GLN A 73 -6.08 10.58 1.60
CA GLN A 73 -4.73 11.01 1.23
C GLN A 73 -3.92 9.93 0.50
N ALA A 74 -4.34 8.68 0.61
CA ALA A 74 -3.63 7.54 0.05
C ALA A 74 -3.68 7.56 -1.49
N PRO A 75 -2.69 6.94 -2.16
CA PRO A 75 -2.77 6.68 -3.59
C PRO A 75 -3.81 5.60 -3.91
N ASP A 76 -4.41 5.65 -5.11
CA ASP A 76 -5.50 4.76 -5.55
C ASP A 76 -5.24 3.26 -5.32
N GLY A 77 -3.97 2.81 -5.36
CA GLY A 77 -3.61 1.39 -5.27
C GLY A 77 -3.84 0.73 -3.90
N VAL A 78 -4.20 1.48 -2.85
CA VAL A 78 -4.49 0.95 -1.51
C VAL A 78 -5.89 1.37 -1.00
N HIS A 79 -6.66 2.11 -1.80
CA HIS A 79 -8.00 2.58 -1.40
C HIS A 79 -8.97 1.45 -1.11
N ASP A 80 -8.92 0.36 -1.87
CA ASP A 80 -9.79 -0.80 -1.64
C ASP A 80 -9.52 -1.45 -0.28
N ASP A 81 -8.25 -1.51 0.16
CA ASP A 81 -7.88 -2.03 1.47
C ASP A 81 -8.34 -1.09 2.59
N PHE A 82 -8.19 0.23 2.41
CA PHE A 82 -8.76 1.20 3.35
C PHE A 82 -10.29 1.06 3.44
N ALA A 83 -10.97 0.93 2.30
CA ALA A 83 -12.42 0.80 2.26
C ALA A 83 -12.91 -0.46 2.97
N ALA A 84 -12.27 -1.61 2.73
CA ALA A 84 -12.62 -2.86 3.40
C ALA A 84 -12.38 -2.79 4.92
N LEU A 85 -11.31 -2.11 5.35
CA LEU A 85 -11.04 -1.91 6.77
C LEU A 85 -12.07 -0.98 7.43
N LEU A 86 -12.36 0.17 6.79
CA LEU A 86 -13.33 1.15 7.29
C LEU A 86 -14.75 0.58 7.35
N ASP A 87 -15.16 -0.18 6.33
CA ASP A 87 -16.48 -0.81 6.30
C ASP A 87 -16.68 -1.76 7.49
N TRP A 88 -15.64 -2.50 7.88
CA TRP A 88 -15.70 -3.36 9.08
C TRP A 88 -15.75 -2.57 10.40
N TYR A 89 -15.12 -1.39 10.45
CA TYR A 89 -15.25 -0.48 11.60
C TYR A 89 -16.67 0.08 11.73
N ASP A 90 -17.32 0.41 10.61
CA ASP A 90 -18.70 0.90 10.56
C ASP A 90 -19.73 -0.20 10.80
N HIS A 91 -19.47 -1.39 10.25
CA HIS A 91 -20.37 -2.53 10.25
C HIS A 91 -19.61 -3.79 10.70
N PHE A 92 -19.57 -3.99 12.01
CA PHE A 92 -18.91 -5.17 12.58
C PHE A 92 -19.69 -6.45 12.22
N ASP A 93 -19.29 -7.10 11.13
CA ASP A 93 -19.80 -8.41 10.70
C ASP A 93 -18.70 -9.49 10.88
N PRO A 94 -18.97 -10.57 11.63
CA PRO A 94 -18.05 -11.70 11.74
C PRO A 94 -17.69 -12.37 10.41
N GLU A 95 -18.54 -12.29 9.37
CA GLU A 95 -18.26 -12.87 8.06
C GLU A 95 -17.14 -12.11 7.33
N ASP A 96 -17.03 -10.80 7.59
CA ASP A 96 -16.05 -9.91 6.96
C ASP A 96 -14.75 -9.76 7.77
N GLU A 97 -14.71 -10.29 9.01
CA GLU A 97 -13.55 -10.18 9.92
C GLU A 97 -12.23 -10.65 9.27
N LYS A 98 -12.29 -11.71 8.46
CA LYS A 98 -11.10 -12.24 7.79
C LYS A 98 -10.55 -11.27 6.75
N ASP A 99 -11.42 -10.66 5.96
CA ASP A 99 -11.04 -9.76 4.89
C ASP A 99 -10.63 -8.40 5.46
N ALA A 100 -11.35 -7.90 6.47
CA ALA A 100 -10.95 -6.74 7.26
C ALA A 100 -9.58 -6.93 7.94
N ARG A 101 -9.30 -8.14 8.45
CA ARG A 101 -7.98 -8.47 8.99
C ARG A 101 -6.91 -8.42 7.91
N ALA A 102 -7.14 -8.99 6.74
CA ALA A 102 -6.19 -8.90 5.63
C ALA A 102 -5.94 -7.43 5.22
N ALA A 103 -7.00 -6.64 5.10
CA ALA A 103 -6.94 -5.21 4.82
C ALA A 103 -6.14 -4.44 5.89
N SER A 104 -6.34 -4.73 7.18
CA SER A 104 -5.56 -4.11 8.26
C SER A 104 -4.05 -4.35 8.14
N PHE A 105 -3.63 -5.53 7.70
CA PHE A 105 -2.22 -5.82 7.46
C PHE A 105 -1.71 -5.05 6.24
N ALA A 106 -2.46 -5.03 5.14
CA ALA A 106 -2.07 -4.30 3.93
C ALA A 106 -1.95 -2.79 4.18
N VAL A 107 -2.92 -2.19 4.86
CA VAL A 107 -2.90 -0.78 5.27
C VAL A 107 -1.74 -0.49 6.22
N GLY A 108 -1.55 -1.30 7.26
CA GLY A 108 -0.45 -1.14 8.21
C GLY A 108 0.93 -1.25 7.54
N GLU A 109 1.10 -2.22 6.65
CA GLU A 109 2.31 -2.40 5.85
C GLU A 109 2.58 -1.20 4.93
N PHE A 110 1.55 -0.71 4.24
CA PHE A 110 1.68 0.47 3.39
C PHE A 110 2.13 1.69 4.19
N ILE A 111 1.55 1.91 5.38
CA ILE A 111 1.94 3.02 6.25
C ILE A 111 3.40 2.87 6.70
N GLU A 112 3.82 1.70 7.17
CA GLU A 112 5.20 1.48 7.63
C GLU A 112 6.24 1.65 6.52
N ARG A 113 5.92 1.23 5.30
CA ARG A 113 6.79 1.41 4.12
C ARG A 113 6.83 2.87 3.65
N SER A 114 5.74 3.61 3.84
CA SER A 114 5.63 5.02 3.43
C SER A 114 6.19 5.98 4.47
N CYS A 115 6.20 5.58 5.74
CA CYS A 115 6.52 6.41 6.89
C CYS A 115 7.56 5.72 7.78
N ASP A 116 8.84 6.02 7.54
CA ASP A 116 9.97 5.33 8.19
C ASP A 116 9.98 5.38 9.72
N ALA A 117 9.34 6.39 10.32
CA ALA A 117 9.29 6.60 11.76
C ALA A 117 8.15 5.87 12.47
N ILE A 118 7.18 5.31 11.73
CA ILE A 118 5.96 4.73 12.29
C ILE A 118 6.08 3.20 12.35
N ASN A 119 5.64 2.60 13.45
CA ASN A 119 5.54 1.15 13.62
C ASN A 119 4.15 0.77 14.15
N ILE A 120 3.35 0.12 13.31
CA ILE A 120 1.98 -0.30 13.60
C ILE A 120 1.91 -1.83 13.78
N GLY A 121 3.06 -2.51 13.78
CA GLY A 121 3.19 -3.96 13.94
C GLY A 121 2.92 -4.78 12.67
N GLY A 122 2.93 -4.14 11.49
CA GLY A 122 2.60 -4.76 10.19
C GLY A 122 3.79 -5.47 9.52
N VAL A 123 5.00 -4.88 9.56
CA VAL A 123 6.19 -5.41 8.88
C VAL A 123 7.40 -5.44 9.80
N ARG A 124 7.68 -4.35 10.51
CA ARG A 124 8.93 -4.20 11.30
C ARG A 124 8.98 -5.05 12.58
N ALA A 125 7.84 -5.46 13.11
CA ALA A 125 7.77 -6.34 14.28
C ALA A 125 8.03 -7.83 13.97
N ALA A 126 7.95 -8.24 12.70
CA ALA A 126 8.09 -9.64 12.29
C ALA A 126 9.55 -10.08 12.01
N ASP A 127 10.48 -9.13 11.91
CA ASP A 127 11.91 -9.37 11.67
C ASP A 127 12.76 -9.43 12.96
N GLY A 128 12.11 -9.48 14.13
CA GLY A 128 12.73 -9.52 15.47
C GLY A 128 12.84 -10.91 16.09
#